data_AF-A0A5N5EW01-F1
#
_entry.id   AF-A0A5N5EW01-F1
#
_cell.length_a   1.000
_cell.length_b   1.000
_cell.length_c   1.000
_cell.angle_alpha   90.00
_cell.angle_beta   90.00
_cell.angle_gamma   90.00
#
_symmetry.space_group_name_H-M   'P 1'
#
loop_
_entity.id
_entity.type
_entity.pdbx_description
1 polymer ?
#
loop_
_entity_poly.entity_id
_entity_poly.type
_entity_poly.pdbx_seq_one_letter_code
_entity_poly.pdbx_strand_id
1 'polypeptide(L)'
;MEKHPQGKEKEKEGSQSQTKKEGRCEFISGKQDGVSASVHDDIILHILKLYGSCATPSDFEIYSPNASFEDPLMCARGLKQIKSAFYSLPKVFSESRIVEYSVKENMVSPGNHEIWVDNKQHYKFMGKDIDMISLIKLSVLEGKVVRHEDWWDKKPLSNRETVKVPLLGRILEMARRGSMLATHVMMGFGKDPPDSTPTK
;
A
#
# COMPACT_ATOMS: atom_id res chain seq x y z
N MET A 1 74.96 -10.94 3.97
CA MET A 1 74.72 -11.79 2.79
C MET A 1 73.70 -12.83 3.20
N GLU A 2 72.42 -12.51 3.00
CA GLU A 2 71.64 -12.94 1.82
C GLU A 2 71.38 -14.46 1.82
N LYS A 3 70.13 -14.87 2.05
CA LYS A 3 69.16 -15.16 0.97
C LYS A 3 67.84 -15.67 1.57
N HIS A 4 66.74 -15.13 1.03
CA HIS A 4 65.42 -15.73 1.03
C HIS A 4 65.44 -17.15 0.44
N PRO A 5 64.42 -17.96 0.76
CA PRO A 5 63.63 -18.51 -0.33
C PRO A 5 62.12 -18.34 -0.15
N GLN A 6 61.49 -18.42 -1.32
CA GLN A 6 60.16 -18.01 -1.75
C GLN A 6 59.22 -19.24 -1.82
N GLY A 7 57.91 -19.09 -1.59
CA GLY A 7 56.97 -20.19 -1.78
C GLY A 7 55.47 -19.92 -1.53
N LYS A 8 54.83 -19.29 -2.52
CA LYS A 8 53.44 -19.41 -3.03
C LYS A 8 52.19 -19.40 -2.12
N GLU A 9 51.39 -18.34 -2.34
CA GLU A 9 49.96 -18.30 -2.73
C GLU A 9 48.92 -19.23 -2.06
N LYS A 10 47.88 -18.61 -1.47
CA LYS A 10 46.49 -18.81 -1.90
C LYS A 10 45.55 -17.66 -1.48
N GLU A 11 44.70 -17.32 -2.43
CA GLU A 11 43.67 -16.29 -2.47
C GLU A 11 42.43 -16.53 -1.57
N LYS A 12 41.74 -15.41 -1.29
CA LYS A 12 40.27 -15.15 -1.25
C LYS A 12 39.40 -15.77 -0.14
N GLU A 13 38.78 -14.88 0.64
CA GLU A 13 37.33 -14.55 0.62
C GLU A 13 37.12 -13.48 1.72
N GLY A 14 36.75 -12.24 1.43
CA GLY A 14 35.54 -11.86 0.69
C GLY A 14 34.39 -11.62 1.69
N SER A 15 34.59 -10.74 2.67
CA SER A 15 33.55 -10.35 3.64
C SER A 15 32.44 -9.59 2.91
N GLN A 16 31.36 -10.30 2.56
CA GLN A 16 30.15 -9.70 2.01
C GLN A 16 29.42 -8.94 3.12
N SER A 17 29.66 -7.63 3.15
CA SER A 17 28.82 -6.65 3.83
C SER A 17 27.39 -6.75 3.31
N GLN A 18 26.48 -7.28 4.13
CA GLN A 18 25.04 -7.19 3.92
C GLN A 18 24.64 -5.71 3.96
N THR A 19 24.54 -5.08 2.79
CA THR A 19 23.99 -3.74 2.66
C THR A 19 22.47 -3.84 2.74
N LYS A 20 21.95 -3.53 3.92
CA LYS A 20 20.52 -3.33 4.18
C LYS A 20 20.08 -2.10 3.37
N LYS A 21 19.53 -2.32 2.18
CA LYS A 21 18.99 -1.24 1.34
C LYS A 21 17.62 -0.86 1.88
N GLU A 22 17.58 0.19 2.70
CA GLU A 22 16.36 0.93 3.02
C GLU A 22 15.82 1.55 1.72
N GLY A 23 14.65 1.07 1.27
CA GLY A 23 13.92 1.69 0.17
C GLY A 23 13.44 3.07 0.62
N ARG A 24 14.04 4.12 0.08
CA ARG A 24 13.65 5.50 0.35
C ARG A 24 12.33 5.78 -0.38
N CYS A 25 11.31 6.21 0.37
CA CYS A 25 10.08 6.74 -0.20
C CYS A 25 10.40 8.05 -0.94
N GLU A 26 10.49 8.01 -2.26
CA GLU A 26 10.65 9.19 -3.10
C GLU A 26 9.28 9.74 -3.46
N PHE A 27 8.84 10.75 -2.70
CA PHE A 27 7.62 11.50 -2.99
C PHE A 27 7.97 12.61 -3.99
N ILE A 28 7.49 12.50 -5.24
CA ILE A 28 7.49 13.65 -6.14
C ILE A 28 6.31 14.53 -5.72
N SER A 29 6.63 15.66 -5.10
CA SER A 29 5.67 16.73 -4.82
C SER A 29 5.07 17.20 -6.14
N GLY A 30 3.88 16.69 -6.47
CA GLY A 30 3.01 17.27 -7.47
C GLY A 30 2.59 18.65 -6.97
N LYS A 31 3.01 19.70 -7.67
CA LYS A 31 2.76 21.10 -7.34
C LYS A 31 1.24 21.35 -7.25
N GLN A 32 0.73 21.65 -6.06
CA GLN A 32 -0.59 22.26 -5.86
C GLN A 32 -0.38 23.72 -5.46
N ASP A 33 -0.74 24.63 -6.36
CA ASP A 33 -0.79 26.06 -6.07
C ASP A 33 -2.06 26.34 -5.22
N GLY A 34 -1.86 26.66 -3.94
CA GLY A 34 -2.76 27.55 -3.16
C GLY A 34 -4.10 27.00 -2.65
N VAL A 35 -4.12 25.92 -1.86
CA VAL A 35 -5.33 25.44 -1.17
C VAL A 35 -5.12 25.44 0.35
N SER A 36 -6.01 26.09 1.09
CA SER A 36 -6.14 25.89 2.54
C SER A 36 -6.53 24.44 2.79
N ALA A 37 -5.66 23.66 3.44
CA ALA A 37 -5.81 22.21 3.60
C ALA A 37 -7.21 21.82 4.08
N SER A 38 -7.99 21.24 3.19
CA SER A 38 -9.30 20.67 3.48
C SER A 38 -9.13 19.29 4.10
N VAL A 39 -10.13 18.79 4.83
CA VAL A 39 -10.15 17.40 5.35
C VAL A 39 -9.90 16.37 4.22
N HIS A 40 -10.28 16.71 2.99
CA HIS A 40 -10.03 15.89 1.81
C HIS A 40 -8.56 15.84 1.41
N ASP A 41 -7.84 16.96 1.50
CA ASP A 41 -6.40 17.01 1.22
C ASP A 41 -5.61 16.15 2.23
N ASP A 42 -6.01 16.19 3.50
CA ASP A 42 -5.42 15.34 4.55
C ASP A 42 -5.66 13.85 4.27
N ILE A 43 -6.89 13.47 3.90
CA ILE A 43 -7.22 12.09 3.52
C ILE A 43 -6.36 11.63 2.35
N ILE A 44 -6.24 12.45 1.29
CA ILE A 44 -5.41 12.13 0.13
C ILE A 44 -3.96 11.91 0.53
N LEU A 45 -3.37 12.79 1.36
CA LEU A 45 -1.99 12.64 1.80
C LEU A 45 -1.74 11.30 2.49
N HIS A 46 -2.64 10.90 3.41
CA HIS A 46 -2.55 9.62 4.09
C HIS A 46 -2.71 8.44 3.12
N ILE A 47 -3.66 8.50 2.18
CA ILE A 47 -3.84 7.48 1.14
C ILE A 47 -2.57 7.31 0.30
N LEU A 48 -1.96 8.40 -0.15
CA LEU A 48 -0.72 8.33 -0.92
C LEU A 48 0.43 7.69 -0.11
N LYS A 49 0.51 7.92 1.21
CA LYS A 49 1.49 7.22 2.06
C LYS A 49 1.23 5.73 2.20
N LEU A 50 -0.05 5.32 2.30
CA LEU A 50 -0.44 3.90 2.30
C LEU A 50 0.06 3.20 1.04
N TYR A 51 -0.22 3.78 -0.13
CA TYR A 51 0.21 3.24 -1.42
C TYR A 51 1.71 3.43 -1.69
N GLY A 52 2.36 4.40 -1.05
CA GLY A 52 3.81 4.59 -1.08
C GLY A 52 4.59 3.63 -0.17
N SER A 53 3.92 2.70 0.51
CA SER A 53 4.54 1.76 1.47
C SER A 53 5.31 2.44 2.61
N CYS A 54 4.91 3.65 2.99
CA CYS A 54 5.55 4.45 4.05
C CYS A 54 4.58 4.82 5.19
N ALA A 55 3.48 4.10 5.29
CA ALA A 55 2.43 4.34 6.27
C ALA A 55 2.88 4.15 7.73
N THR A 56 2.51 5.10 8.57
CA THR A 56 2.59 5.02 10.03
C THR A 56 1.23 4.65 10.62
N PRO A 57 1.16 4.32 11.92
CA PRO A 57 -0.13 4.07 12.59
C PRO A 57 -1.13 5.22 12.47
N SER A 58 -0.66 6.48 12.48
CA SER A 58 -1.53 7.66 12.37
C SER A 58 -2.14 7.83 10.98
N ASP A 59 -1.50 7.31 9.94
CA ASP A 59 -2.06 7.37 8.58
C ASP A 59 -3.35 6.52 8.43
N PHE A 60 -3.63 5.64 9.39
CA PHE A 60 -4.88 4.86 9.44
C PHE A 60 -6.01 5.55 10.21
N GLU A 61 -5.76 6.67 10.88
CA GLU A 61 -6.78 7.40 11.63
C GLU A 61 -7.85 8.03 10.73
N ILE A 62 -7.59 8.14 9.43
CA ILE A 62 -8.56 8.59 8.43
C ILE A 62 -9.75 7.63 8.29
N TYR A 63 -9.61 6.36 8.69
CA TYR A 63 -10.67 5.36 8.54
C TYR A 63 -11.64 5.35 9.72
N SER A 64 -12.90 5.05 9.42
CA SER A 64 -13.85 4.61 10.43
C SER A 64 -13.42 3.24 11.00
N PRO A 65 -13.68 2.94 12.30
CA PRO A 65 -13.33 1.64 12.88
C PRO A 65 -13.87 0.42 12.12
N ASN A 66 -15.04 0.58 11.49
CA ASN A 66 -15.75 -0.46 10.73
C ASN A 66 -15.59 -0.31 9.21
N ALA A 67 -14.63 0.50 8.74
CA ALA A 67 -14.40 0.71 7.32
C ALA A 67 -14.08 -0.59 6.59
N SER A 68 -14.39 -0.65 5.30
CA SER A 68 -13.99 -1.76 4.43
C SER A 68 -12.94 -1.33 3.40
N PHE A 69 -12.01 -2.23 3.11
CA PHE A 69 -11.10 -2.09 1.97
C PHE A 69 -11.26 -3.29 1.04
N GLU A 70 -11.35 -3.05 -0.27
CA GLU A 70 -11.41 -4.10 -1.26
C GLU A 70 -10.52 -3.80 -2.47
N ASP A 71 -9.81 -4.82 -2.92
CA ASP A 71 -9.09 -4.84 -4.19
C ASP A 71 -9.40 -6.20 -4.89
N PRO A 72 -8.83 -6.49 -6.08
CA PRO A 72 -9.06 -7.76 -6.76
C PRO A 72 -8.58 -9.02 -6.00
N LEU A 73 -7.69 -8.86 -5.02
CA LEU A 73 -7.06 -9.94 -4.25
C LEU A 73 -7.57 -10.05 -2.81
N MET A 74 -8.09 -8.96 -2.22
CA MET A 74 -8.40 -8.85 -0.80
C MET A 74 -9.76 -8.20 -0.55
N CYS A 75 -10.41 -8.65 0.52
CA CYS A 75 -11.62 -8.04 1.07
C CYS A 75 -11.45 -7.92 2.59
N ALA A 76 -11.07 -6.72 3.03
CA ALA A 76 -10.84 -6.37 4.42
C ALA A 76 -12.07 -5.70 5.03
N ARG A 77 -12.39 -6.10 6.27
CA ARG A 77 -13.47 -5.55 7.08
C ARG A 77 -12.93 -5.11 8.42
N GLY A 78 -13.07 -3.82 8.70
CA GLY A 78 -12.59 -3.17 9.91
C GLY A 78 -11.11 -2.76 9.83
N LEU A 79 -10.77 -1.78 10.65
CA LEU A 79 -9.47 -1.10 10.63
C LEU A 79 -8.26 -2.04 10.75
N LYS A 80 -8.37 -3.10 11.56
CA LYS A 80 -7.25 -4.04 11.77
C LYS A 80 -6.90 -4.82 10.51
N GLN A 81 -7.89 -5.21 9.70
CA GLN A 81 -7.62 -5.91 8.44
C GLN A 81 -7.08 -4.94 7.39
N ILE A 82 -7.58 -3.70 7.36
CA ILE A 82 -7.04 -2.63 6.52
C ILE A 82 -5.55 -2.40 6.83
N LYS A 83 -5.19 -2.27 8.11
CA LYS A 83 -3.79 -2.18 8.56
C LYS A 83 -2.96 -3.35 8.05
N SER A 84 -3.44 -4.58 8.20
CA SER A 84 -2.72 -5.75 7.67
C SER A 84 -2.53 -5.74 6.16
N ALA A 85 -3.52 -5.28 5.39
CA ALA A 85 -3.41 -5.19 3.94
C ALA A 85 -2.25 -4.24 3.56
N PHE A 86 -2.27 -3.01 4.07
CA PHE A 86 -1.24 -2.01 3.73
C PHE A 86 0.12 -2.30 4.33
N TYR A 87 0.21 -2.82 5.57
CA TYR A 87 1.49 -3.23 6.14
C TYR A 87 2.13 -4.45 5.43
N SER A 88 1.36 -5.19 4.64
CA SER A 88 1.92 -6.29 3.83
C SER A 88 2.65 -5.78 2.57
N LEU A 89 2.30 -4.60 2.04
CA LEU A 89 2.91 -4.05 0.83
C LEU A 89 4.44 -3.98 0.90
N PRO A 90 5.08 -3.34 1.90
CA PRO A 90 6.55 -3.28 1.99
C PRO A 90 7.22 -4.63 2.25
N LYS A 91 6.46 -5.69 2.57
CA LYS A 91 7.01 -7.06 2.71
C LYS A 91 7.00 -7.83 1.39
N VAL A 92 6.06 -7.50 0.51
CA VAL A 92 5.88 -8.15 -0.79
C VAL A 92 6.67 -7.42 -1.87
N PHE A 93 6.64 -6.09 -1.85
CA PHE A 93 7.29 -5.24 -2.84
C PHE A 93 8.54 -4.59 -2.25
N SER A 94 9.68 -4.75 -2.93
CA SER A 94 10.94 -4.13 -2.49
C SER A 94 11.01 -2.64 -2.80
N GLU A 95 10.19 -2.17 -3.75
CA GLU A 95 10.00 -0.76 -4.10
C GLU A 95 8.52 -0.53 -4.41
N SER A 96 8.01 0.64 -4.02
CA SER A 96 6.63 1.10 -4.23
C SER A 96 6.69 2.62 -4.39
N ARG A 97 6.42 3.15 -5.58
CA ARG A 97 6.42 4.60 -5.84
C ARG A 97 5.25 5.03 -6.71
N ILE A 98 4.56 6.06 -6.26
CA ILE A 98 3.50 6.69 -7.03
C ILE A 98 4.18 7.47 -8.16
N VAL A 99 3.87 7.10 -9.40
CA VAL A 99 4.44 7.71 -10.60
C VAL A 99 3.63 8.94 -11.00
N GLU A 100 2.31 8.81 -10.96
CA GLU A 100 1.37 9.84 -11.36
C GLU A 100 0.07 9.63 -10.61
N TYR A 101 -0.59 10.71 -10.21
CA TYR A 101 -1.96 10.63 -9.71
C TYR A 101 -2.75 11.89 -10.07
N SER A 102 -4.07 11.74 -10.16
CA SER A 102 -5.00 12.86 -10.20
C SER A 102 -6.20 12.58 -9.31
N VAL A 103 -6.77 13.63 -8.74
CA VAL A 103 -7.86 13.53 -7.76
C VAL A 103 -9.10 14.21 -8.32
N LYS A 104 -10.25 13.55 -8.17
CA LYS A 104 -11.58 14.12 -8.38
C LYS A 104 -12.41 13.92 -7.14
N GLU A 105 -13.00 15.00 -6.63
CA GLU A 105 -13.91 14.97 -5.49
C GLU A 105 -15.32 15.33 -5.92
N ASN A 106 -16.32 14.63 -5.36
CA ASN A 106 -17.73 14.98 -5.51
C ASN A 106 -18.43 14.90 -4.15
N MET A 107 -19.14 15.96 -3.75
CA MET A 107 -20.02 15.93 -2.58
C MET A 107 -21.36 15.29 -2.97
N VAL A 108 -21.72 14.19 -2.30
CA VAL A 108 -22.98 13.46 -2.55
C VAL A 108 -24.12 14.07 -1.72
N SER A 109 -23.84 14.38 -0.47
CA SER A 109 -24.74 15.10 0.45
C SER A 109 -23.90 15.80 1.52
N PRO A 110 -24.45 16.70 2.35
CA PRO A 110 -23.69 17.30 3.44
C PRO A 110 -23.00 16.24 4.30
N GLY A 111 -21.67 16.34 4.43
CA GLY A 111 -20.86 15.38 5.19
C GLY A 111 -20.60 14.02 4.52
N ASN A 112 -21.10 13.79 3.30
CA ASN A 112 -20.88 12.56 2.53
C ASN A 112 -20.23 12.89 1.18
N HIS A 113 -19.02 12.39 0.97
CA HIS A 113 -18.17 12.71 -0.18
C HIS A 113 -17.67 11.44 -0.86
N GLU A 114 -17.52 11.51 -2.17
CA GLU A 114 -16.78 10.54 -2.95
C GLU A 114 -15.50 11.16 -3.47
N ILE A 115 -14.37 10.53 -3.17
CA ILE A 115 -13.05 10.91 -3.67
C ILE A 115 -12.56 9.80 -4.60
N TRP A 116 -12.19 10.17 -5.82
CA TRP A 116 -11.65 9.27 -6.81
C TRP A 116 -10.20 9.68 -7.09
N VAL A 117 -9.26 8.75 -6.96
CA VAL A 117 -7.85 8.97 -7.23
C VAL A 117 -7.45 8.06 -8.38
N ASP A 118 -7.27 8.64 -9.56
CA ASP A 118 -6.62 7.95 -10.67
C ASP A 118 -5.13 7.88 -10.36
N ASN A 119 -4.59 6.68 -10.25
CA ASN A 119 -3.25 6.44 -9.74
C ASN A 119 -2.46 5.52 -10.68
N LYS A 120 -1.22 5.90 -10.98
CA LYS A 120 -0.23 5.02 -11.61
C LYS A 120 0.87 4.73 -10.59
N GLN A 121 0.95 3.48 -10.20
CA GLN A 121 1.87 2.98 -9.20
C GLN A 121 2.95 2.11 -9.85
N HIS A 122 4.17 2.22 -9.36
CA HIS A 122 5.26 1.36 -9.77
C HIS A 122 5.71 0.51 -8.58
N TYR A 123 5.71 -0.81 -8.78
CA TYR A 123 6.15 -1.80 -7.82
C TYR A 123 7.36 -2.56 -8.34
N LYS A 124 8.23 -2.99 -7.43
CA LYS A 124 9.26 -4.00 -7.73
C LYS A 124 8.98 -5.27 -6.95
N PHE A 125 8.65 -6.34 -7.67
CA PHE A 125 8.37 -7.66 -7.11
C PHE A 125 9.40 -8.67 -7.62
N MET A 126 10.17 -9.28 -6.70
CA MET A 126 11.22 -10.25 -7.04
C MET A 126 12.19 -9.77 -8.14
N GLY A 127 12.57 -8.49 -8.10
CA GLY A 127 13.47 -7.86 -9.07
C GLY A 127 12.82 -7.50 -10.41
N LYS A 128 11.52 -7.72 -10.59
CA LYS A 128 10.76 -7.32 -11.78
C LYS A 128 9.94 -6.07 -11.48
N ASP A 129 10.03 -5.12 -12.40
CA ASP A 129 9.23 -3.90 -12.39
C ASP A 129 7.80 -4.18 -12.86
N ILE A 130 6.81 -3.66 -12.13
CA ILE A 130 5.39 -3.81 -12.40
C ILE A 130 4.75 -2.43 -12.27
N ASP A 131 4.26 -1.89 -13.39
CA ASP A 131 3.44 -0.68 -13.39
C ASP A 131 1.96 -1.09 -13.28
N MET A 132 1.26 -0.52 -12.31
CA MET A 132 -0.16 -0.75 -12.05
C MET A 132 -0.93 0.56 -12.18
N ILE A 133 -1.90 0.59 -13.07
CA ILE A 133 -2.87 1.68 -13.16
C ILE A 133 -4.07 1.28 -12.32
N SER A 134 -4.49 2.13 -11.40
CA SER A 134 -5.68 1.89 -10.60
C SER A 134 -6.55 3.13 -10.46
N LEU A 135 -7.82 2.88 -10.18
CA LEU A 135 -8.78 3.90 -9.75
C LEU A 135 -9.13 3.60 -8.29
N ILE A 136 -8.63 4.43 -7.38
CA ILE A 136 -8.93 4.32 -5.97
C ILE A 136 -10.20 5.12 -5.70
N LYS A 137 -11.20 4.49 -5.09
CA LYS A 137 -12.48 5.11 -4.74
C LYS A 137 -12.66 5.12 -3.24
N LEU A 138 -12.88 6.30 -2.68
CA LEU A 138 -13.10 6.51 -1.26
C LEU A 138 -14.49 7.08 -1.06
N SER A 139 -15.31 6.40 -0.25
CA SER A 139 -16.52 6.97 0.32
C SER A 139 -16.19 7.51 1.71
N VAL A 140 -16.40 8.80 1.90
CA VAL A 140 -16.07 9.53 3.12
C VAL A 140 -17.36 10.02 3.77
N LEU A 141 -17.59 9.63 5.01
CA LEU A 141 -18.72 10.08 5.81
C LEU A 141 -18.19 10.76 7.06
N GLU A 142 -18.64 11.99 7.30
CA GLU A 142 -18.26 12.81 8.47
C GLU A 142 -16.74 12.91 8.64
N GLY A 143 -16.01 13.07 7.52
CA GLY A 143 -14.55 13.20 7.51
C GLY A 143 -13.78 11.89 7.74
N LYS A 144 -14.45 10.73 7.76
CA LYS A 144 -13.82 9.41 7.87
C LYS A 144 -14.10 8.55 6.64
N VAL A 145 -13.08 7.83 6.17
CA VAL A 145 -13.23 6.83 5.11
C VAL A 145 -14.03 5.65 5.66
N VAL A 146 -15.19 5.38 5.06
CA VAL A 146 -16.05 4.23 5.41
C VAL A 146 -15.92 3.09 4.42
N ARG A 147 -15.56 3.39 3.16
CA ARG A 147 -15.33 2.41 2.10
C ARG A 147 -14.18 2.84 1.21
N HIS A 148 -13.24 1.93 0.98
CA HIS A 148 -12.08 2.11 0.12
C HIS A 148 -12.05 0.96 -0.89
N GLU A 149 -12.14 1.28 -2.17
CA GLU A 149 -11.95 0.31 -3.25
C GLU A 149 -10.74 0.67 -4.10
N ASP A 150 -9.95 -0.32 -4.48
CA ASP A 150 -8.87 -0.17 -5.44
C ASP A 150 -9.19 -0.96 -6.71
N TRP A 151 -9.53 -0.25 -7.79
CA TRP A 151 -9.92 -0.85 -9.05
C TRP A 151 -8.73 -0.91 -10.00
N TRP A 152 -8.10 -2.07 -10.09
CA TRP A 152 -6.98 -2.30 -11.00
C TRP A 152 -7.43 -2.24 -12.46
N ASP A 153 -6.63 -1.63 -13.32
CA ASP A 153 -6.97 -1.25 -14.69
C ASP A 153 -8.30 -0.47 -14.80
N LYS A 154 -8.72 0.22 -13.73
CA LYS A 154 -10.02 0.89 -13.61
C LYS A 154 -11.22 -0.05 -13.81
N LYS A 155 -11.03 -1.36 -13.64
CA LYS A 155 -12.09 -2.36 -13.77
C LYS A 155 -12.82 -2.52 -12.43
N PRO A 156 -14.16 -2.53 -12.43
CA PRO A 156 -14.91 -2.74 -11.20
C PRO A 156 -14.58 -4.09 -10.57
N LEU A 157 -14.54 -4.12 -9.25
CA LEU A 157 -14.31 -5.35 -8.49
C LEU A 157 -15.35 -6.39 -8.86
N SER A 158 -14.92 -7.63 -9.06
CA SER A 158 -15.81 -8.77 -9.28
C SER A 158 -16.46 -9.18 -7.96
N ASN A 159 -17.63 -8.62 -7.68
CA ASN A 159 -18.45 -8.90 -6.50
C ASN A 159 -19.83 -9.37 -6.95
N ARG A 160 -20.70 -9.71 -5.98
CA ARG A 160 -22.06 -10.20 -6.24
C ARG A 160 -22.88 -9.27 -7.16
N GLU A 161 -22.58 -7.98 -7.17
CA GLU A 161 -23.33 -6.94 -7.88
C GLU A 161 -22.78 -6.68 -9.29
N THR A 162 -21.54 -7.06 -9.58
CA THR A 162 -20.88 -6.77 -10.86
C THR A 162 -20.74 -7.99 -11.78
N VAL A 163 -20.84 -9.22 -11.27
CA VAL A 163 -20.77 -10.43 -12.11
C VAL A 163 -22.15 -10.93 -12.51
N LYS A 164 -22.29 -11.32 -13.78
CA LYS A 164 -23.55 -11.83 -14.36
C LYS A 164 -24.02 -13.16 -13.77
N VAL A 165 -23.12 -13.89 -13.07
CA VAL A 165 -23.39 -15.19 -12.46
C VAL A 165 -23.20 -15.07 -10.94
N PRO A 166 -24.29 -14.97 -10.15
CA PRO A 166 -24.22 -14.70 -8.71
C PRO A 166 -23.36 -15.68 -7.90
N LEU A 167 -23.32 -16.96 -8.30
CA LEU A 167 -22.52 -17.98 -7.61
C LEU A 167 -21.01 -17.75 -7.79
N LEU A 168 -20.58 -17.37 -8.99
CA LEU A 168 -19.17 -17.05 -9.25
C LEU A 168 -18.71 -15.85 -8.41
N GLY A 169 -19.57 -14.84 -8.28
CA GLY A 169 -19.28 -13.66 -7.46
C GLY A 169 -19.07 -14.01 -5.99
N ARG A 170 -19.87 -14.93 -5.45
CA ARG A 170 -19.69 -15.44 -4.07
C ARG A 170 -18.39 -16.19 -3.91
N ILE A 171 -18.02 -17.04 -4.88
CA ILE A 171 -16.75 -17.79 -4.83
C ILE A 171 -15.57 -16.82 -4.82
N LEU A 172 -15.57 -15.82 -5.71
CA LEU A 172 -14.51 -14.81 -5.79
C LEU A 172 -14.44 -13.96 -4.51
N GLU A 173 -15.57 -13.53 -3.96
CA GLU A 173 -15.60 -12.83 -2.67
C GLU A 173 -15.01 -13.69 -1.54
N MET A 174 -15.39 -14.97 -1.45
CA MET A 174 -14.86 -15.89 -0.45
C MET A 174 -13.35 -16.09 -0.60
N ALA A 175 -12.84 -16.16 -1.84
CA ALA A 175 -11.41 -16.22 -2.09
C ALA A 175 -10.69 -14.96 -1.60
N ARG A 176 -11.21 -13.76 -1.92
CA ARG A 176 -10.64 -12.48 -1.45
C ARG A 176 -10.66 -12.35 0.08
N ARG A 177 -11.72 -12.81 0.73
CA ARG A 177 -11.83 -12.85 2.20
C ARG A 177 -10.85 -13.85 2.82
N GLY A 178 -10.65 -15.01 2.18
CA GLY A 178 -9.66 -16.00 2.59
C GLY A 178 -8.22 -15.47 2.48
N SER A 179 -7.89 -14.82 1.36
CA SER A 179 -6.62 -14.14 1.14
C SER A 179 -6.36 -13.08 2.22
N MET A 180 -7.35 -12.23 2.49
CA MET A 180 -7.24 -11.22 3.55
C MET A 180 -7.05 -11.86 4.94
N LEU A 181 -7.73 -12.96 5.26
CA LEU A 181 -7.52 -13.66 6.53
C LEU A 181 -6.07 -14.17 6.66
N ALA A 182 -5.52 -14.77 5.59
CA ALA A 182 -4.14 -15.24 5.60
C ALA A 182 -3.14 -14.08 5.81
N THR A 183 -3.32 -12.98 5.08
CA THR A 183 -2.53 -11.75 5.27
C THR A 183 -2.68 -11.22 6.69
N HIS A 184 -3.88 -11.16 7.23
CA HIS A 184 -4.13 -10.65 8.59
C HIS A 184 -3.38 -11.45 9.66
N VAL A 185 -3.36 -12.78 9.55
CA VAL A 185 -2.60 -13.66 10.45
C VAL A 185 -1.10 -13.44 10.29
N MET A 186 -0.58 -13.42 9.06
CA MET A 186 0.83 -13.17 8.77
C MET A 186 1.32 -11.81 9.30
N MET A 187 0.43 -10.82 9.31
CA MET A 187 0.69 -9.47 9.76
C MET A 187 0.37 -9.26 11.25
N GLY A 188 0.21 -10.33 12.03
CA GLY A 188 0.03 -10.22 13.47
C GLY A 188 -1.26 -9.53 13.88
N PHE A 189 -2.34 -9.72 13.11
CA PHE A 189 -3.67 -9.18 13.34
C PHE A 189 -3.74 -7.64 13.31
N GLY A 190 -2.95 -7.02 12.43
CA GLY A 190 -2.99 -5.57 12.21
C GLY A 190 -2.39 -4.77 13.35
N LYS A 191 -1.51 -5.40 14.15
CA LYS A 191 -0.65 -4.69 15.09
C LYS A 191 0.28 -3.77 14.33
N ASP A 192 0.48 -2.59 14.89
CA ASP A 192 1.41 -1.63 14.35
C ASP A 192 2.84 -2.19 14.40
N PRO A 193 3.66 -1.96 13.36
CA PRO A 193 5.06 -2.32 13.41
C PRO A 193 5.73 -1.58 14.57
N PRO A 194 6.73 -2.18 15.24
CA PRO A 194 7.48 -1.47 16.27
C PRO A 194 8.11 -0.23 15.68
N ASP A 195 8.09 0.88 16.43
CA ASP A 195 8.71 2.13 16.00
C ASP A 195 10.15 1.86 15.56
N SER A 196 10.46 2.19 14.31
CA SER A 196 11.84 2.23 13.83
C SER A 196 12.49 3.49 14.40
N THR A 197 12.64 3.58 15.73
CA THR A 197 13.57 4.54 16.30
C THR A 197 14.97 4.04 15.96
N PRO A 198 15.79 4.80 15.22
CA PRO A 198 17.17 4.41 15.02
C PRO A 198 17.84 4.44 16.40
N THR A 199 18.30 3.27 16.85
CA THR A 199 19.19 3.19 17.99
C THR A 199 20.43 3.99 17.61
N LYS A 200 20.68 5.08 18.34
CA LYS A 200 21.86 5.94 18.17
C LYS A 200 23.15 5.14 18.23
#